data_AF-A0A7C7DZZ6-F1
#
_entry.id   AF-A0A7C7DZZ6-F1
#
_cell.length_a   1.000
_cell.length_b   1.000
_cell.length_c   1.000
_cell.angle_alpha   90.00
_cell.angle_beta   90.00
_cell.angle_gamma   90.00
#
_symmetry.space_group_name_H-M   'P 1'
#
loop_
_entity.id
_entity.type
_entity.pdbx_description
1 polymer ?
#
loop_
_entity_poly.entity_id
_entity_poly.type
_entity_poly.pdbx_seq_one_letter_code
_entity_poly.pdbx_strand_id
1 'polypeptide(L)'
;MAYCVRCGVELQKGCKACPLCNTEVILPDEIDPSERVTLFLDRMPRNVRPSIDLVPSKSFLLLVTFIILLPILVTLFVDITVNRTITWSFYPITSLALLWLLIAYPAIFKGHTVFQIVTMDMLTIAVFLMSLDMYSGSFPKWSHYPALSLLLVWVYLAGPVAFTWKRSYLVLATWFLGTAGFLFAIDLLTGEARWFLQLALPILVFLTVAAAICVLMKNLYKNKPLLAAGITLIIAVIVFISIDALVNLYVSKLNLTWSPITAAVFVPTAVFLFIVHRNDDLKAYLIKKFHV
;
A
#
# COMPACT_ATOMS: atom_id res chain seq x y z
N MET A 1 -31.72 -57.01 -2.40
CA MET A 1 -32.76 -57.85 -3.03
C MET A 1 -32.06 -58.74 -4.04
N ALA A 2 -32.35 -60.03 -4.10
CA ALA A 2 -31.53 -60.99 -4.86
C ALA A 2 -32.20 -61.36 -6.19
N TYR A 3 -31.39 -61.51 -7.23
CA TYR A 3 -31.82 -61.94 -8.56
C TYR A 3 -31.21 -63.31 -8.85
N CYS A 4 -31.92 -64.17 -9.58
CA CYS A 4 -31.35 -65.45 -9.97
C CYS A 4 -30.27 -65.24 -11.04
N VAL A 5 -29.04 -65.71 -10.80
CA VAL A 5 -27.91 -65.55 -11.73
C VAL A 5 -28.18 -66.22 -13.09
N ARG A 6 -28.99 -67.28 -13.12
CA ARG A 6 -29.24 -68.05 -14.35
C ARG A 6 -30.42 -67.51 -15.16
N CYS A 7 -31.57 -67.32 -14.53
CA CYS A 7 -32.80 -66.92 -15.22
C CYS A 7 -33.15 -65.42 -15.05
N GLY A 8 -32.39 -64.65 -14.26
CA GLY A 8 -32.51 -63.19 -14.17
C GLY A 8 -33.75 -62.66 -13.43
N VAL A 9 -34.65 -63.54 -13.00
CA VAL A 9 -35.88 -63.16 -12.30
C VAL A 9 -35.56 -62.70 -10.87
N GLU A 10 -36.25 -61.65 -10.44
CA GLU A 10 -36.17 -61.14 -9.08
C GLU A 10 -36.81 -62.12 -8.09
N LEU A 11 -36.08 -62.47 -7.04
CA LEU A 11 -36.50 -63.47 -6.06
C LEU A 11 -37.05 -62.80 -4.81
N GLN A 12 -38.13 -63.36 -4.26
CA GLN A 12 -38.62 -62.98 -2.94
C GLN A 12 -37.59 -63.36 -1.86
N LYS A 13 -37.51 -62.51 -0.81
CA LYS A 13 -36.55 -62.69 0.28
C LYS A 13 -36.82 -64.02 1.01
N GLY A 14 -35.78 -64.85 1.17
CA GLY A 14 -35.84 -66.12 1.92
C GLY A 14 -35.97 -67.39 1.07
N CYS A 15 -36.07 -67.29 -0.27
CA CYS A 15 -36.06 -68.46 -1.15
C CYS A 15 -34.64 -69.04 -1.31
N LYS A 16 -34.45 -70.31 -0.96
CA LYS A 16 -33.16 -71.02 -1.10
C LYS A 16 -32.84 -71.45 -2.54
N ALA A 17 -33.88 -71.68 -3.35
CA ALA A 17 -33.75 -72.04 -4.77
C ALA A 17 -34.76 -71.25 -5.61
N CYS A 18 -34.40 -70.95 -6.85
CA CYS A 18 -35.27 -70.24 -7.78
C CYS A 18 -36.44 -71.14 -8.21
N PRO A 19 -37.71 -70.76 -8.02
CA PRO A 19 -38.86 -71.64 -8.31
C PRO A 19 -39.05 -71.93 -9.81
N LEU A 20 -38.47 -71.13 -10.70
CA LEU A 20 -38.59 -71.27 -12.16
C LEU A 20 -37.53 -72.20 -12.75
N CYS A 21 -36.26 -71.97 -12.42
CA CYS A 21 -35.14 -72.71 -13.00
C CYS A 21 -34.41 -73.64 -11.99
N ASN A 22 -34.98 -73.78 -10.79
CA ASN A 22 -34.52 -74.60 -9.65
C ASN A 22 -33.04 -74.45 -9.29
N THR A 23 -32.44 -73.30 -9.65
CA THR A 23 -31.04 -73.00 -9.38
C THR A 23 -30.91 -72.45 -7.96
N GLU A 24 -29.95 -72.96 -7.19
CA GLU A 24 -29.70 -72.54 -5.81
C GLU A 24 -29.28 -71.06 -5.75
N VAL A 25 -29.80 -70.36 -4.76
CA VAL A 25 -29.64 -68.90 -4.62
C VAL A 25 -28.58 -68.63 -3.57
N ILE A 26 -27.41 -68.20 -4.02
CA ILE A 26 -26.30 -67.79 -3.16
C ILE A 26 -26.47 -66.29 -2.89
N LEU A 27 -26.95 -65.92 -1.69
CA LEU A 27 -26.87 -64.54 -1.23
C LEU A 27 -25.49 -64.31 -0.62
N PRO A 28 -24.74 -63.29 -1.06
CA PRO A 28 -23.57 -62.82 -0.31
C PRO A 28 -24.04 -62.29 1.05
N ASP A 29 -23.42 -62.74 2.14
CA ASP A 29 -23.68 -62.23 3.49
C ASP A 29 -23.49 -60.70 3.51
N GLU A 30 -24.37 -59.99 4.23
CA GLU A 30 -24.32 -58.53 4.34
C GLU A 30 -22.95 -58.10 4.89
N ILE A 31 -22.14 -57.43 4.04
CA ILE A 31 -20.79 -56.99 4.39
C ILE A 31 -20.87 -55.92 5.49
N ASP A 32 -20.12 -56.14 6.57
CA ASP A 32 -20.06 -55.29 7.77
C ASP A 32 -19.59 -53.85 7.40
N PRO A 33 -20.24 -52.77 7.89
CA PRO A 33 -19.96 -51.39 7.44
C PRO A 33 -18.55 -50.88 7.77
N SER A 34 -17.81 -51.59 8.62
CA SER A 34 -16.46 -51.25 9.08
C SER A 34 -15.37 -51.49 8.04
N GLU A 35 -15.65 -52.25 6.97
CA GLU A 35 -14.66 -52.61 5.95
C GLU A 35 -14.87 -51.84 4.64
N ARG A 36 -15.37 -50.60 4.73
CA ARG A 36 -15.47 -49.69 3.59
C ARG A 36 -14.10 -49.10 3.28
N VAL A 37 -13.26 -49.88 2.60
CA VAL A 37 -12.00 -49.37 2.01
C VAL A 37 -12.36 -48.29 0.99
N THR A 38 -12.16 -47.03 1.35
CA THR A 38 -12.35 -45.89 0.46
C THR A 38 -11.28 -45.91 -0.64
N LEU A 39 -11.67 -46.31 -1.85
CA LEU A 39 -10.79 -46.39 -3.04
C LEU A 39 -10.36 -45.02 -3.61
N PHE A 40 -10.73 -43.91 -2.96
CA PHE A 40 -10.24 -42.58 -3.30
C PHE A 40 -9.40 -42.06 -2.14
N LEU A 41 -8.09 -42.05 -2.39
CA LEU A 41 -7.05 -41.52 -1.52
C LEU A 41 -7.40 -40.12 -1.04
N ASP A 42 -7.08 -39.88 0.24
CA ASP A 42 -7.01 -38.60 0.90
C ASP A 42 -6.57 -37.46 -0.04
N ARG A 43 -7.34 -36.37 0.03
CA ARG A 43 -7.04 -35.01 -0.39
C ARG A 43 -5.52 -34.80 -0.59
N MET A 44 -5.07 -34.70 -1.85
CA MET A 44 -3.67 -34.36 -2.18
C MET A 44 -3.20 -33.21 -1.27
N PRO A 45 -2.07 -33.34 -0.55
CA PRO A 45 -1.58 -32.25 0.28
C PRO A 45 -1.40 -31.04 -0.62
N ARG A 46 -2.08 -29.94 -0.27
CA ARG A 46 -1.92 -28.65 -0.94
C ARG A 46 -0.43 -28.38 -0.95
N ASN A 47 0.17 -28.28 -2.13
CA ASN A 47 1.59 -27.99 -2.28
C ASN A 47 1.82 -26.59 -1.67
N VAL A 48 2.16 -26.56 -0.38
CA VAL A 48 2.51 -25.32 0.33
C VAL A 48 3.83 -24.93 -0.30
N ARG A 49 3.82 -23.85 -1.10
CA ARG A 49 5.07 -23.27 -1.61
C ARG A 49 5.98 -23.12 -0.41
N PRO A 50 7.20 -23.68 -0.42
CA PRO A 50 8.13 -23.48 0.68
C PRO A 50 8.26 -21.96 0.87
N SER A 51 7.91 -21.48 2.05
CA SER A 51 8.19 -20.10 2.42
C SER A 51 9.70 -19.99 2.45
N ILE A 52 10.27 -19.42 1.41
CA ILE A 52 11.67 -19.00 1.44
C ILE A 52 11.67 -17.89 2.49
N ASP A 53 12.18 -18.20 3.68
CA ASP A 53 12.45 -17.19 4.68
C ASP A 53 13.62 -16.37 4.13
N LEU A 54 13.32 -15.25 3.47
CA LEU A 54 14.32 -14.23 3.10
C LEU A 54 14.90 -13.52 4.34
N VAL A 55 14.59 -13.99 5.54
CA VAL A 55 15.14 -13.45 6.79
C VAL A 55 16.61 -13.87 6.86
N PRO A 56 17.55 -12.93 6.82
CA PRO A 56 18.97 -13.28 6.86
C PRO A 56 19.28 -14.01 8.16
N SER A 57 20.13 -15.05 8.06
CA SER A 57 20.58 -15.79 9.22
C SER A 57 21.36 -14.88 10.17
N LYS A 58 21.39 -15.22 11.48
CA LYS A 58 22.23 -14.51 12.45
C LYS A 58 23.70 -14.43 12.00
N SER A 59 24.17 -15.46 11.28
CA SER A 59 25.50 -15.52 10.68
C SER A 59 25.71 -14.49 9.58
N PHE A 60 24.70 -14.24 8.74
CA PHE A 60 24.76 -13.18 7.72
C PHE A 60 24.87 -11.80 8.38
N LEU A 61 24.09 -11.54 9.43
CA LEU A 61 24.18 -10.29 10.18
C LEU A 61 25.57 -10.09 10.78
N LEU A 62 26.10 -11.13 11.42
CA LEU A 62 27.45 -11.10 11.97
C LEU A 62 28.50 -10.77 10.88
N LEU A 63 28.43 -11.42 9.72
CA LEU A 63 29.33 -11.13 8.61
C LEU A 63 29.23 -9.66 8.15
N VAL A 64 28.02 -9.14 7.97
CA VAL A 64 27.80 -7.72 7.60
C VAL A 64 28.36 -6.79 8.67
N THR A 65 28.19 -7.11 9.96
CA THR A 65 28.76 -6.31 11.06
C THR A 65 30.29 -6.23 10.96
N PHE A 66 30.98 -7.34 10.69
CA PHE A 66 32.44 -7.37 10.56
C PHE A 66 32.92 -6.59 9.34
N ILE A 67 32.24 -6.73 8.19
CA ILE A 67 32.57 -6.02 6.96
C ILE A 67 32.43 -4.51 7.14
N ILE A 68 31.42 -4.04 7.88
CA ILE A 68 31.17 -2.62 8.12
C ILE A 68 32.08 -2.05 9.23
N LEU A 69 32.37 -2.85 10.27
CA LEU A 69 33.20 -2.42 11.40
C LEU A 69 34.64 -2.13 10.97
N LEU A 70 35.21 -2.95 10.08
CA LEU A 70 36.60 -2.80 9.63
C LEU A 70 36.89 -1.41 9.01
N PRO A 71 36.15 -0.92 8.01
CA PRO A 71 36.37 0.42 7.45
C PRO A 71 36.07 1.55 8.45
N ILE A 72 35.10 1.38 9.37
CA ILE A 72 34.86 2.33 10.47
C ILE A 72 36.14 2.48 11.32
N LEU A 73 36.73 1.37 11.76
CA LEU A 73 37.92 1.38 12.60
C LEU A 73 39.15 1.91 11.86
N VAL A 74 39.32 1.53 10.59
CA VAL A 74 40.45 1.99 9.76
C VAL A 74 40.37 3.49 9.54
N THR A 75 39.21 4.01 9.13
CA THR A 75 39.04 5.45 8.87
C THR A 75 39.19 6.29 10.15
N LEU A 76 38.67 5.81 11.28
CA LEU A 76 38.86 6.44 12.58
C LEU A 76 40.33 6.46 13.02
N PHE A 77 41.04 5.33 12.85
CA PHE A 77 42.46 5.23 13.23
C PHE A 77 43.33 6.17 12.39
N VAL A 78 43.11 6.23 11.08
CA VAL A 78 43.84 7.13 10.18
C VAL A 78 43.58 8.59 10.55
N ASP A 79 42.33 8.98 10.80
CA ASP A 79 41.98 10.36 11.12
C ASP A 79 42.58 10.82 12.46
N ILE A 80 42.52 9.96 13.49
CA ILE A 80 43.13 10.26 14.80
C ILE A 80 44.67 10.35 14.70
N THR A 81 45.31 9.49 13.90
CA THR A 81 46.77 9.50 13.76
C THR A 81 47.29 10.70 12.98
N VAL A 82 46.56 11.14 11.95
CA VAL A 82 46.95 12.28 11.09
C VAL A 82 46.54 13.61 11.72
N ASN A 83 45.27 13.76 12.11
CA ASN A 83 44.68 15.06 12.46
C ASN A 83 44.57 15.29 13.98
N ARG A 84 44.89 14.27 14.81
CA ARG A 84 44.74 14.28 16.29
C ARG A 84 43.33 14.62 16.79
N THR A 85 42.37 14.74 15.87
CA THR A 85 40.99 15.17 16.07
C THR A 85 40.10 14.44 15.07
N ILE A 86 38.79 14.38 15.33
CA ILE A 86 37.82 13.76 14.42
C ILE A 86 37.40 14.81 13.40
N THR A 87 37.95 14.72 12.18
CA THR A 87 37.70 15.65 11.08
C THR A 87 36.95 14.98 9.93
N TRP A 88 37.60 14.09 9.20
CA TRP A 88 37.01 13.46 8.02
C TRP A 88 36.39 12.11 8.32
N SER A 89 36.78 11.45 9.40
CA SER A 89 36.25 10.11 9.72
C SER A 89 34.78 10.12 10.14
N PHE A 90 34.23 11.27 10.56
CA PHE A 90 32.82 11.38 10.92
C PHE A 90 31.87 10.96 9.78
N TYR A 91 32.15 11.36 8.53
CA TYR A 91 31.32 11.05 7.37
C TYR A 91 31.21 9.56 7.05
N PRO A 92 32.33 8.80 6.88
CA PRO A 92 32.25 7.36 6.66
C PRO A 92 31.68 6.62 7.89
N ILE A 93 32.00 7.05 9.11
CA ILE A 93 31.48 6.40 10.33
C ILE A 93 29.95 6.50 10.39
N THR A 94 29.39 7.70 10.25
CA THR A 94 27.94 7.91 10.33
C THR A 94 27.20 7.24 9.16
N SER A 95 27.77 7.23 7.96
CA SER A 95 27.18 6.59 6.78
C SER A 95 27.15 5.06 6.91
N LEU A 96 28.24 4.47 7.39
CA LEU A 96 28.35 3.03 7.63
C LEU A 96 27.51 2.59 8.84
N ALA A 97 27.39 3.43 9.87
CA ALA A 97 26.47 3.20 10.98
C ALA A 97 25.01 3.22 10.53
N LEU A 98 24.62 4.18 9.67
CA LEU A 98 23.29 4.22 9.05
C LEU A 98 23.02 2.92 8.28
N LEU A 99 23.94 2.53 7.40
CA LEU A 99 23.81 1.29 6.62
C LEU A 99 23.64 0.07 7.53
N TRP A 100 24.44 -0.01 8.59
CA TRP A 100 24.35 -1.09 9.57
C TRP A 100 22.98 -1.11 10.25
N LEU A 101 22.48 0.03 10.72
CA LEU A 101 21.18 0.12 11.39
C LEU A 101 20.03 -0.30 10.47
N LEU A 102 20.03 0.15 9.20
CA LEU A 102 19.00 -0.20 8.21
C LEU A 102 18.98 -1.70 7.88
N ILE A 103 20.12 -2.39 7.93
CA ILE A 103 20.20 -3.84 7.68
C ILE A 103 19.93 -4.64 8.95
N ALA A 104 20.51 -4.21 10.08
CA ALA A 104 20.46 -4.93 11.34
C ALA A 104 19.06 -4.89 11.96
N TYR A 105 18.39 -3.74 11.92
CA TYR A 105 17.06 -3.57 12.52
C TYR A 105 16.01 -4.56 11.98
N PRO A 106 15.72 -4.65 10.66
CA PRO A 106 14.72 -5.59 10.15
C PRO A 106 15.11 -7.07 10.33
N ALA A 107 16.40 -7.36 10.47
CA ALA A 107 16.94 -8.72 10.51
C ALA A 107 17.03 -9.32 11.93
N ILE A 108 17.26 -8.49 12.96
CA ILE A 108 17.42 -8.97 14.35
C ILE A 108 16.06 -9.29 14.97
N PHE A 109 15.04 -8.49 14.66
CA PHE A 109 13.77 -8.55 15.38
C PHE A 109 12.70 -9.31 14.59
N LYS A 110 12.48 -10.57 14.99
CA LYS A 110 11.37 -11.38 14.47
C LYS A 110 10.04 -10.88 15.05
N GLY A 111 9.07 -10.58 14.18
CA GLY A 111 7.70 -10.26 14.59
C GLY A 111 7.30 -8.78 14.53
N HIS A 112 8.15 -7.89 14.01
CA HIS A 112 7.74 -6.51 13.75
C HIS A 112 6.76 -6.38 12.58
N THR A 113 5.82 -5.47 12.71
CA THR A 113 5.00 -5.04 11.59
C THR A 113 5.84 -4.19 10.63
N VAL A 114 5.55 -4.24 9.32
CA VAL A 114 6.25 -3.43 8.31
C VAL A 114 6.26 -1.94 8.68
N PHE A 115 5.19 -1.45 9.32
CA PHE A 115 5.12 -0.08 9.82
C PHE A 115 6.24 0.24 10.81
N GLN A 116 6.48 -0.61 11.82
CA GLN A 116 7.54 -0.40 12.82
C GLN A 116 8.94 -0.32 12.18
N ILE A 117 9.22 -1.16 11.19
CA ILE A 117 10.48 -1.13 10.44
C ILE A 117 10.64 0.21 9.73
N VAL A 118 9.65 0.61 8.95
CA VAL A 118 9.68 1.90 8.23
C VAL A 118 9.79 3.09 9.21
N THR A 119 9.15 3.03 10.39
CA THR A 119 9.26 4.10 11.39
C THR A 119 10.69 4.27 11.90
N MET A 120 11.38 3.15 12.19
CA MET A 120 12.75 3.19 12.70
C MET A 120 13.74 3.57 11.61
N ASP A 121 13.52 3.13 10.37
CA ASP A 121 14.35 3.53 9.22
C ASP A 121 14.25 5.04 8.99
N MET A 122 13.04 5.60 8.95
CA MET A 122 12.82 7.05 8.80
C MET A 122 13.45 7.84 9.94
N LEU A 123 13.33 7.39 11.18
CA LEU A 123 13.94 8.03 12.35
C LEU A 123 15.47 8.00 12.23
N THR A 124 16.04 6.85 11.87
CA THR A 124 17.49 6.69 11.74
C THR A 124 18.06 7.59 10.64
N ILE A 125 17.38 7.66 9.50
CA ILE A 125 17.77 8.56 8.39
C ILE A 125 17.67 10.04 8.83
N ALA A 126 16.61 10.42 9.54
CA ALA A 126 16.46 11.79 10.04
C ALA A 126 17.59 12.17 11.02
N VAL A 127 17.89 11.30 11.99
CA VAL A 127 19.00 11.49 12.94
C VAL A 127 20.35 11.58 12.22
N PHE A 128 20.58 10.72 11.23
CA PHE A 128 21.80 10.77 10.41
C PHE A 128 21.95 12.14 9.72
N LEU A 129 20.90 12.63 9.04
CA LEU A 129 20.95 13.92 8.35
C LEU A 129 21.16 15.09 9.31
N MET A 130 20.52 15.06 10.48
CA MET A 130 20.73 16.07 11.52
C MET A 130 22.16 16.02 12.09
N SER A 131 22.74 14.82 12.23
CA SER A 131 24.12 14.65 12.69
C SER A 131 25.13 15.24 11.72
N LEU A 132 24.89 15.11 10.40
CA LEU A 132 25.74 15.71 9.36
C LEU A 132 25.66 17.24 9.36
N ASP A 133 24.46 17.79 9.50
CA ASP A 133 24.26 19.25 9.54
C ASP A 133 24.89 19.87 10.78
N MET A 134 24.76 19.21 11.94
CA MET A 134 25.44 19.62 13.17
C MET A 134 26.96 19.61 13.01
N TYR A 135 27.51 18.59 12.34
CA TYR A 135 28.94 18.49 12.09
C TYR A 135 29.46 19.52 11.08
N SER A 136 28.64 19.90 10.10
CA SER A 136 28.98 20.92 9.09
C SER A 136 29.13 22.34 9.67
N GLY A 137 28.81 22.54 10.95
CA GLY A 137 29.15 23.72 11.74
C GLY A 137 28.04 24.76 11.87
N SER A 138 26.97 24.67 11.07
CA SER A 138 25.84 25.60 11.18
C SER A 138 24.52 24.85 11.34
N PHE A 139 24.16 24.59 12.59
CA PHE A 139 22.93 23.89 12.93
C PHE A 139 21.80 24.87 13.28
N PRO A 140 20.58 24.69 12.75
CA PRO A 140 20.16 23.84 11.63
C PRO A 140 20.06 24.64 10.32
N LYS A 141 20.75 24.24 9.24
CA LYS A 141 20.68 24.92 7.93
C LYS A 141 19.93 24.15 6.86
N TRP A 142 20.24 22.88 6.67
CA TRP A 142 19.60 22.08 5.60
C TRP A 142 18.89 20.85 6.11
N SER A 143 19.27 20.28 7.26
CA SER A 143 18.78 18.95 7.68
C SER A 143 17.32 18.96 8.10
N HIS A 144 16.83 20.11 8.54
CA HIS A 144 15.44 20.26 8.95
C HIS A 144 14.46 20.07 7.78
N TYR A 145 14.84 20.41 6.54
CA TYR A 145 13.97 20.21 5.36
C TYR A 145 13.67 18.72 5.08
N PRO A 146 14.67 17.84 4.90
CA PRO A 146 14.41 16.41 4.72
C PRO A 146 13.88 15.76 6.00
N ALA A 147 14.25 16.22 7.20
CA ALA A 147 13.68 15.69 8.45
C ALA A 147 12.17 15.95 8.55
N LEU A 148 11.72 17.17 8.24
CA LEU A 148 10.30 17.52 8.17
C LEU A 148 9.58 16.74 7.07
N SER A 149 10.24 16.50 5.94
CA SER A 149 9.69 15.71 4.83
C SER A 149 9.51 14.24 5.23
N LEU A 150 10.49 13.63 5.90
CA LEU A 150 10.38 12.28 6.45
C LEU A 150 9.27 12.17 7.48
N LEU A 151 9.12 13.18 8.34
CA LEU A 151 8.01 13.27 9.29
C LEU A 151 6.66 13.34 8.57
N LEU A 152 6.52 14.12 7.50
CA LEU A 152 5.30 14.17 6.71
C LEU A 152 4.96 12.81 6.08
N VAL A 153 5.95 12.14 5.48
CA VAL A 153 5.75 10.79 4.91
C VAL A 153 5.34 9.81 6.00
N TRP A 154 5.94 9.90 7.19
CA TRP A 154 5.55 9.08 8.33
C TRP A 154 4.08 9.32 8.74
N VAL A 155 3.65 10.58 8.84
CA VAL A 155 2.24 10.94 9.13
C VAL A 155 1.29 10.36 8.08
N TYR A 156 1.68 10.41 6.80
CA TYR A 156 0.90 9.85 5.71
C TYR A 156 0.71 8.34 5.82
N LEU A 157 1.77 7.61 6.19
CA LEU A 157 1.70 6.16 6.40
C LEU A 157 0.93 5.82 7.68
N ALA A 158 1.13 6.60 8.75
CA ALA A 158 0.49 6.39 10.05
C ALA A 158 -1.04 6.54 9.98
N GLY A 159 -1.56 7.48 9.18
CA GLY A 159 -2.99 7.75 9.06
C GLY A 159 -3.83 6.51 8.69
N PRO A 160 -3.62 5.88 7.53
CA PRO A 160 -4.35 4.68 7.12
C PRO A 160 -4.13 3.49 8.05
N VAL A 161 -2.93 3.34 8.62
CA VAL A 161 -2.58 2.25 9.55
C VAL A 161 -3.32 2.40 10.88
N ALA A 162 -3.40 3.60 11.43
CA ALA A 162 -4.02 3.87 12.74
C ALA A 162 -5.55 3.88 12.68
N PHE A 163 -6.14 4.54 11.67
CA PHE A 163 -7.59 4.77 11.62
C PHE A 163 -8.35 3.77 10.77
N THR A 164 -7.64 2.94 9.99
CA THR A 164 -8.17 2.07 8.93
C THR A 164 -8.95 2.82 7.85
N TRP A 165 -9.01 2.28 6.63
CA TRP A 165 -9.75 2.90 5.52
C TRP A 165 -11.28 3.05 5.77
N LYS A 166 -11.81 2.46 6.84
CA LYS A 166 -13.20 2.62 7.26
C LYS A 166 -13.50 4.02 7.81
N ARG A 167 -12.53 4.67 8.46
CA ARG A 167 -12.65 6.04 9.00
C ARG A 167 -11.88 7.01 8.13
N SER A 168 -12.20 7.05 6.84
CA SER A 168 -11.51 7.88 5.84
C SER A 168 -11.48 9.37 6.20
N TYR A 169 -12.49 9.87 6.92
CA TYR A 169 -12.50 11.26 7.40
C TYR A 169 -11.35 11.57 8.37
N LEU A 170 -10.99 10.64 9.27
CA LEU A 170 -9.86 10.81 10.18
C LEU A 170 -8.52 10.75 9.44
N VAL A 171 -8.41 9.88 8.44
CA VAL A 171 -7.21 9.79 7.58
C VAL A 171 -7.01 11.08 6.79
N LEU A 172 -8.09 11.63 6.20
CA LEU A 172 -8.02 12.92 5.50
C LEU A 172 -7.67 14.07 6.46
N ALA A 173 -8.22 14.06 7.68
CA ALA A 173 -7.89 15.06 8.69
C ALA A 173 -6.41 14.98 9.11
N THR A 174 -5.85 13.78 9.34
CA THR A 174 -4.43 13.66 9.67
C THR A 174 -3.52 14.07 8.53
N TRP A 175 -3.88 13.76 7.28
CA TRP A 175 -3.12 14.21 6.11
C TRP A 175 -3.21 15.74 5.93
N PHE A 176 -4.37 16.34 6.18
CA PHE A 176 -4.54 17.80 6.20
C PHE A 176 -3.67 18.46 7.27
N LEU A 177 -3.74 17.97 8.52
CA LEU A 177 -2.95 18.52 9.62
C LEU A 177 -1.45 18.34 9.37
N GLY A 178 -1.03 17.17 8.87
CA GLY A 178 0.36 16.87 8.56
C GLY A 178 0.92 17.80 7.47
N THR A 179 0.20 17.97 6.36
CA THR A 179 0.59 18.89 5.29
C THR A 179 0.58 20.34 5.72
N ALA A 180 -0.45 20.77 6.45
CA ALA A 180 -0.53 22.13 6.97
C ALA A 180 0.65 22.42 7.91
N GLY A 181 0.95 21.51 8.84
CA GLY A 181 2.09 21.62 9.75
C GLY A 181 3.43 21.64 9.01
N PHE A 182 3.61 20.78 8.01
CA PHE A 182 4.81 20.78 7.16
C PHE A 182 4.99 22.10 6.41
N LEU A 183 3.95 22.56 5.69
CA LEU A 183 4.02 23.79 4.90
C LEU A 183 4.22 25.02 5.80
N PHE A 184 3.58 25.05 6.97
CA PHE A 184 3.80 26.10 7.96
C PHE A 184 5.23 26.11 8.50
N ALA A 185 5.80 24.93 8.79
CA ALA A 185 7.19 24.84 9.21
C ALA A 185 8.17 25.36 8.13
N ILE A 186 7.91 25.05 6.85
CA ILE A 186 8.72 25.58 5.74
C ILE A 186 8.56 27.12 5.62
N ASP A 187 7.36 27.66 5.82
CA ASP A 187 7.12 29.10 5.81
C ASP A 187 7.91 29.84 6.91
N LEU A 188 7.96 29.26 8.11
CA LEU A 188 8.78 29.77 9.21
C LEU A 188 10.28 29.73 8.89
N LEU A 189 10.76 28.66 8.24
CA LEU A 189 12.17 28.48 7.90
C LEU A 189 12.63 29.35 6.73
N THR A 190 11.72 29.71 5.83
CA THR A 190 12.01 30.57 4.66
C THR A 190 11.99 32.05 4.97
N GLY A 191 11.59 32.44 6.19
CA GLY A 191 11.79 33.79 6.75
C GLY A 191 10.82 34.87 6.26
N GLU A 192 9.91 34.58 5.33
CA GLU A 192 8.98 35.57 4.77
C GLU A 192 7.50 35.41 5.19
N ALA A 193 7.16 34.40 6.01
CA ALA A 193 5.92 34.22 6.80
C ALA A 193 4.61 34.75 6.19
N ARG A 194 4.42 34.56 4.88
CA ARG A 194 3.29 35.16 4.13
C ARG A 194 2.62 34.19 3.18
N TRP A 195 3.36 33.23 2.63
CA TRP A 195 2.82 32.35 1.60
C TRP A 195 1.97 31.22 2.19
N PHE A 196 2.18 30.80 3.44
CA PHE A 196 1.36 29.74 4.04
C PHE A 196 -0.12 30.14 4.12
N LEU A 197 -0.43 31.28 4.74
CA LEU A 197 -1.81 31.71 4.95
C LEU A 197 -2.48 32.19 3.67
N GLN A 198 -1.74 32.88 2.79
CA GLN A 198 -2.31 33.51 1.60
C GLN A 198 -2.45 32.54 0.42
N LEU A 199 -1.56 31.54 0.33
CA LEU A 199 -1.48 30.64 -0.83
C LEU A 199 -1.65 29.17 -0.44
N ALA A 200 -0.81 28.67 0.47
CA ALA A 200 -0.72 27.24 0.76
C ALA A 200 -1.98 26.68 1.43
N LEU A 201 -2.46 27.35 2.47
CA LEU A 201 -3.62 26.93 3.26
C LEU A 201 -4.90 26.94 2.42
N PRO A 202 -5.23 28.00 1.65
CA PRO A 202 -6.38 27.96 0.73
C PRO A 202 -6.31 26.82 -0.28
N ILE A 203 -5.16 26.61 -0.93
CA ILE A 203 -4.97 25.51 -1.88
C ILE A 203 -5.19 24.16 -1.19
N LEU A 204 -4.61 23.98 -0.01
CA LEU A 204 -4.74 22.74 0.75
C LEU A 204 -6.20 22.47 1.16
N VAL A 205 -6.94 23.50 1.57
CA VAL A 205 -8.38 23.39 1.87
C VAL A 205 -9.15 22.95 0.63
N PHE A 206 -8.92 23.56 -0.53
CA PHE A 206 -9.59 23.13 -1.77
C PHE A 206 -9.29 21.68 -2.13
N LEU A 207 -8.03 21.25 -2.02
CA LEU A 207 -7.62 19.88 -2.31
C LEU A 207 -8.25 18.87 -1.35
N THR A 208 -8.32 19.20 -0.05
CA THR A 208 -8.90 18.29 0.94
C THR A 208 -10.42 18.21 0.87
N VAL A 209 -11.10 19.33 0.59
CA VAL A 209 -12.54 19.33 0.30
C VAL A 209 -12.83 18.50 -0.94
N ALA A 210 -12.07 18.66 -2.02
CA ALA A 210 -12.22 17.85 -3.23
C ALA A 210 -12.00 16.35 -2.95
N ALA A 211 -10.96 15.99 -2.19
CA ALA A 211 -10.71 14.62 -1.79
C ALA A 211 -11.88 14.04 -0.94
N ALA A 212 -12.41 14.82 0.00
CA ALA A 212 -13.57 14.42 0.80
C ALA A 212 -14.82 14.18 -0.06
N ILE A 213 -15.08 15.04 -1.05
CA ILE A 213 -16.17 14.86 -2.01
C ILE A 213 -15.94 13.59 -2.82
N CYS A 214 -14.74 13.34 -3.36
CA CYS A 214 -14.44 12.10 -4.10
C CYS A 214 -14.70 10.83 -3.27
N VAL A 215 -14.34 10.83 -1.99
CA VAL A 215 -14.62 9.73 -1.07
C VAL A 215 -16.12 9.57 -0.83
N LEU A 216 -16.85 10.67 -0.66
CA LEU A 216 -18.31 10.65 -0.51
C LEU A 216 -18.99 10.10 -1.78
N MET A 217 -18.55 10.55 -2.95
CA MET A 217 -19.08 10.13 -4.26
C MET A 217 -18.89 8.63 -4.48
N LYS A 218 -17.73 8.08 -4.10
CA LYS A 218 -17.49 6.62 -4.13
C LYS A 218 -18.50 5.84 -3.30
N ASN A 219 -18.90 6.38 -2.15
CA ASN A 219 -19.84 5.73 -1.25
C ASN A 219 -21.29 5.87 -1.71
N LEU A 220 -21.69 7.05 -2.21
CA LEU A 220 -23.05 7.32 -2.68
C LEU A 220 -23.37 6.67 -4.03
N TYR A 221 -22.41 6.67 -4.97
CA TYR A 221 -22.60 6.22 -6.34
C TYR A 221 -21.87 4.91 -6.66
N LYS A 222 -21.73 4.02 -5.66
CA LYS A 222 -21.05 2.73 -5.77
C LYS A 222 -21.50 1.90 -6.98
N ASN A 223 -22.77 1.99 -7.37
CA ASN A 223 -23.37 1.24 -8.48
C ASN A 223 -23.35 2.00 -9.83
N LYS A 224 -22.88 3.26 -9.84
CA LYS A 224 -22.86 4.15 -11.01
C LYS A 224 -21.47 4.77 -11.21
N PRO A 225 -20.42 3.96 -11.48
CA PRO A 225 -19.05 4.43 -11.50
C PRO A 225 -18.76 5.47 -12.60
N LEU A 226 -19.44 5.40 -13.75
CA LEU A 226 -19.29 6.39 -14.83
C LEU A 226 -19.78 7.79 -14.41
N LEU A 227 -20.90 7.87 -13.70
CA LEU A 227 -21.43 9.14 -13.20
C LEU A 227 -20.53 9.72 -12.10
N ALA A 228 -20.05 8.87 -11.19
CA ALA A 228 -19.07 9.28 -10.19
C ALA A 228 -17.79 9.83 -10.85
N ALA A 229 -17.26 9.13 -11.85
CA ALA A 229 -16.07 9.55 -12.60
C ALA A 229 -16.28 10.90 -13.29
N GLY A 230 -17.40 11.10 -13.99
CA GLY A 230 -17.73 12.38 -14.63
C GLY A 230 -17.79 13.54 -13.63
N ILE A 231 -18.44 13.34 -12.47
CA ILE A 231 -18.50 14.36 -11.41
C ILE A 231 -17.12 14.66 -10.83
N THR A 232 -16.28 13.64 -10.60
CA THR A 232 -14.91 13.86 -10.10
C THR A 232 -14.06 14.67 -11.08
N LEU A 233 -14.24 14.50 -12.39
CA LEU A 233 -13.56 15.32 -13.40
C LEU A 233 -13.99 16.78 -13.35
N ILE A 234 -15.30 17.05 -13.19
CA ILE A 234 -15.80 18.43 -13.03
C ILE A 234 -15.25 19.08 -11.76
N ILE A 235 -15.20 18.34 -10.65
CA ILE A 235 -14.60 18.83 -9.39
C ILE A 235 -13.12 19.16 -9.60
N ALA A 236 -12.37 18.31 -10.30
CA ALA A 236 -10.97 18.56 -10.61
C ALA A 236 -10.77 19.86 -11.42
N VAL A 237 -11.63 20.13 -12.41
CA VAL A 237 -11.61 21.39 -13.18
C VAL A 237 -11.83 22.60 -12.26
N ILE A 238 -12.81 22.54 -11.36
CA ILE A 238 -13.08 23.62 -10.40
C ILE A 238 -11.87 23.87 -9.50
N VAL A 239 -11.22 22.80 -9.01
CA VAL A 239 -10.01 22.90 -8.20
C VAL A 239 -8.87 23.54 -8.99
N PHE A 240 -8.61 23.14 -10.24
CA PHE A 240 -7.55 23.72 -11.06
C PHE A 240 -7.78 25.21 -11.34
N ILE A 241 -9.01 25.62 -11.65
CA ILE A 241 -9.38 27.03 -11.82
C ILE A 241 -9.16 27.79 -10.51
N SER A 242 -9.55 27.21 -9.37
CA SER A 242 -9.37 27.83 -8.05
C SER A 242 -7.90 28.01 -7.70
N ILE A 243 -7.05 27.02 -7.97
CA ILE A 243 -5.61 27.09 -7.75
C ILE A 243 -4.97 28.14 -8.67
N ASP A 244 -5.32 28.14 -9.97
CA ASP A 244 -4.80 29.12 -10.93
C ASP A 244 -5.19 30.55 -10.54
N ALA A 245 -6.44 30.77 -10.11
CA ALA A 245 -6.87 32.06 -9.59
C ALA A 245 -6.11 32.48 -8.33
N LEU A 246 -5.92 31.58 -7.35
CA LEU A 246 -5.17 31.87 -6.12
C LEU A 246 -3.71 32.21 -6.39
N VAL A 247 -3.04 31.46 -7.28
CA VAL A 247 -1.65 31.71 -7.67
C VAL A 247 -1.54 33.06 -8.38
N ASN A 248 -2.45 33.37 -9.30
CA ASN A 248 -2.46 34.64 -10.02
C ASN A 248 -2.72 35.85 -9.12
N LEU A 249 -3.61 35.70 -8.13
CA LEU A 249 -3.85 36.72 -7.10
C LEU A 249 -2.59 36.95 -6.26
N TYR A 250 -1.89 35.89 -5.87
CA TYR A 250 -0.64 35.99 -5.11
C TYR A 250 0.48 36.67 -5.90
N VAL A 251 0.61 36.34 -7.20
CA VAL A 251 1.64 36.91 -8.09
C VAL A 251 1.23 38.27 -8.68
N SER A 252 0.04 38.77 -8.37
CA SER A 252 -0.53 40.04 -8.89
C SER A 252 -0.56 40.10 -10.43
N LYS A 253 -0.74 38.96 -11.10
CA LYS A 253 -0.88 38.86 -12.56
C LYS A 253 -2.11 38.00 -12.86
N LEU A 254 -3.18 38.61 -13.36
CA LEU A 254 -4.44 37.90 -13.66
C LEU A 254 -4.41 37.23 -15.04
N ASN A 255 -3.53 36.24 -15.22
CA ASN A 255 -3.44 35.46 -16.45
C ASN A 255 -3.68 33.97 -16.16
N LEU A 256 -4.90 33.49 -16.40
CA LEU A 256 -5.23 32.07 -16.33
C LEU A 256 -4.58 31.34 -17.51
N THR A 257 -3.46 30.66 -17.25
CA THR A 257 -2.64 30.06 -18.32
C THR A 257 -2.87 28.56 -18.43
N TRP A 258 -2.88 27.83 -17.31
CA TRP A 258 -2.99 26.37 -17.31
C TRP A 258 -4.41 25.85 -17.02
N SER A 259 -5.24 26.57 -16.27
CA SER A 259 -6.58 26.08 -15.95
C SER A 259 -7.50 25.94 -17.18
N PRO A 260 -7.50 26.84 -18.19
CA PRO A 260 -8.36 26.67 -19.36
C PRO A 260 -7.98 25.45 -20.20
N ILE A 261 -6.68 25.13 -20.27
CA ILE A 261 -6.16 23.97 -21.00
C ILE A 261 -6.69 22.68 -20.34
N THR A 262 -6.58 22.58 -19.01
CA THR A 262 -7.11 21.40 -18.29
C THR A 262 -8.64 21.29 -18.39
N ALA A 263 -9.35 22.41 -18.38
CA ALA A 263 -10.80 22.44 -18.56
C ALA A 263 -11.22 21.96 -19.96
N ALA A 264 -10.49 22.37 -21.00
CA ALA A 264 -10.76 21.95 -22.37
C ALA A 264 -10.62 20.43 -22.58
N VAL A 265 -9.82 19.74 -21.76
CA VAL A 265 -9.66 18.28 -21.82
C VAL A 265 -10.68 17.57 -20.91
N PHE A 266 -10.83 18.00 -19.66
CA PHE A 266 -11.67 17.29 -18.70
C PHE A 266 -13.17 17.54 -18.88
N VAL A 267 -13.59 18.72 -19.34
CA VAL A 267 -15.02 19.01 -19.53
C VAL A 267 -15.62 18.14 -20.64
N PRO A 268 -15.06 18.05 -21.86
CA PRO A 268 -15.61 17.14 -22.88
C PRO A 268 -15.58 15.67 -22.45
N THR A 269 -14.51 15.26 -21.74
CA THR A 269 -14.40 13.90 -21.19
C THR A 269 -15.52 13.61 -20.18
N ALA A 270 -15.81 14.56 -19.27
CA ALA A 270 -16.89 14.42 -18.31
C ALA A 270 -18.26 14.39 -18.99
N VAL A 271 -18.50 15.26 -19.98
CA VAL A 271 -19.73 15.28 -20.79
C VAL A 271 -19.93 13.94 -21.51
N PHE A 272 -18.88 13.40 -22.13
CA PHE A 272 -18.93 12.09 -22.76
C PHE A 272 -19.30 10.99 -21.75
N LEU A 273 -18.69 10.97 -20.56
CA LEU A 273 -19.04 10.02 -19.51
C LEU A 273 -20.51 10.14 -19.06
N PHE A 274 -21.06 11.36 -18.98
CA PHE A 274 -22.47 11.57 -18.67
C PHE A 274 -23.40 11.07 -19.77
N ILE A 275 -23.04 11.27 -21.05
CA ILE A 275 -23.79 10.74 -22.20
C ILE A 275 -23.78 9.21 -22.19
N VAL A 276 -22.62 8.60 -22.01
CA VAL A 276 -22.47 7.14 -21.92
C VAL A 276 -23.24 6.58 -20.73
N HIS A 277 -23.26 7.28 -19.60
CA HIS A 277 -24.02 6.84 -18.44
C HIS A 277 -25.53 6.84 -18.68
N ARG A 278 -26.04 7.81 -19.47
CA ARG A 278 -27.47 7.97 -19.76
C ARG A 278 -27.96 7.05 -20.89
N ASN A 279 -27.10 6.67 -21.83
CA ASN A 279 -27.46 5.88 -23.00
C ASN A 279 -27.00 4.42 -22.85
N ASP A 280 -27.94 3.54 -22.49
CA ASP A 280 -27.65 2.11 -22.27
C ASP A 280 -27.19 1.39 -23.55
N ASP A 281 -27.69 1.78 -24.73
CA ASP A 281 -27.28 1.19 -26.01
C ASP A 281 -25.82 1.51 -26.33
N LEU A 282 -25.43 2.77 -26.13
CA LEU A 282 -24.05 3.22 -26.34
C LEU A 282 -23.11 2.58 -25.31
N LYS A 283 -23.55 2.44 -24.06
CA LYS A 283 -22.81 1.73 -23.02
C LYS A 283 -22.61 0.25 -23.38
N ALA A 284 -23.65 -0.45 -23.84
CA ALA A 284 -23.57 -1.85 -24.26
C ALA A 284 -22.65 -2.03 -25.47
N TYR A 285 -22.69 -1.10 -26.43
CA TYR A 285 -21.78 -1.07 -27.57
C TYR A 285 -20.32 -0.95 -27.13
N LEU A 286 -20.02 -0.02 -26.20
CA LEU A 286 -18.65 0.19 -25.71
C LEU A 286 -18.13 -1.02 -24.93
N ILE A 287 -18.94 -1.61 -24.05
CA ILE A 287 -18.63 -2.87 -23.34
C ILE A 287 -18.22 -3.96 -24.33
N LYS A 288 -19.03 -4.16 -25.39
CA LYS A 288 -18.74 -5.15 -26.43
C LYS A 288 -17.45 -4.85 -27.18
N LYS A 289 -17.18 -3.58 -27.51
CA LYS A 289 -16.02 -3.16 -28.30
C LYS A 289 -14.71 -3.18 -27.52
N PHE A 290 -14.75 -2.81 -26.23
CA PHE A 290 -13.57 -2.74 -25.36
C PHE A 290 -13.30 -4.02 -24.56
N HIS A 291 -14.19 -5.02 -24.64
CA HIS A 291 -14.05 -6.30 -23.94
C HIS A 291 -13.90 -6.15 -22.42
N VAL A 292 -14.66 -5.22 -21.83
CA VAL A 292 -14.71 -4.92 -20.38
C VAL A 292 -16.03 -5.41 -19.81
#